data_AF-A0A5P2W2Q7-F1
#
_entry.id   AF-A0A5P2W2Q7-F1
#
_cell.length_a   1.000
_cell.length_b   1.000
_cell.length_c   1.000
_cell.angle_alpha   90.00
_cell.angle_beta   90.00
_cell.angle_gamma   90.00
#
_symmetry.space_group_name_H-M   'P 1'
#
loop_
_entity.id
_entity.type
_entity.pdbx_description
1 polymer ?
#
loop_
_entity_poly.entity_id
_entity_poly.type
_entity_poly.pdbx_seq_one_letter_code
_entity_poly.pdbx_strand_id
1 'polypeptide(L)'
;MEALIVLAAPAPAQTAWLEKHGVVADEIALDFDHAFRMAERLVEEGLLRRGALPDLRMIDSIFDEMTRDESPDRWTTAALISDVGWGHARGLAQQVLAREGVEASVLPDICVIR
;
A
#
# COMPACT_ATOMS: atom_id res chain seq x y z
N MET A 1 -9.14 3.65 -0.66
CA MET A 1 -8.32 4.88 -0.71
C MET A 1 -7.39 4.98 0.48
N GLU A 2 -7.86 4.71 1.71
CA GLU A 2 -7.04 4.72 2.93
C GLU A 2 -5.78 3.83 2.84
N ALA A 3 -5.93 2.57 2.42
CA ALA A 3 -4.80 1.67 2.20
C ALA A 3 -3.71 2.25 1.27
N LEU A 4 -4.14 2.95 0.20
CA LEU A 4 -3.21 3.63 -0.71
C LEU A 4 -2.54 4.84 -0.08
N ILE A 5 -3.22 5.56 0.82
CA ILE A 5 -2.63 6.68 1.56
C ILE A 5 -1.51 6.18 2.48
N VAL A 6 -1.74 5.06 3.19
CA VAL A 6 -0.70 4.40 4.00
C VAL A 6 0.45 3.89 3.13
N LEU A 7 0.14 3.21 2.03
CA LEU A 7 1.16 2.68 1.13
C LEU A 7 1.99 3.78 0.44
N ALA A 8 1.38 4.91 0.08
CA ALA A 8 2.03 6.03 -0.59
C ALA A 8 2.90 6.89 0.33
N ALA A 9 2.74 6.76 1.65
CA ALA A 9 3.44 7.60 2.61
C ALA A 9 4.96 7.33 2.60
N PRO A 10 5.79 8.35 2.89
CA PRO A 10 7.23 8.17 3.04
C PRO A 10 7.57 7.10 4.08
N ALA A 11 8.67 6.38 3.89
CA ALA A 11 9.09 5.31 4.80
C ALA A 11 9.08 5.71 6.30
N PRO A 12 9.59 6.90 6.71
CA PRO A 12 9.52 7.31 8.11
C PRO A 12 8.08 7.44 8.65
N ALA A 13 7.13 7.87 7.81
CA ALA A 13 5.73 7.97 8.19
C ALA A 13 5.06 6.60 8.27
N GLN A 14 5.40 5.68 7.35
CA GLN A 14 4.96 4.28 7.42
C GLN A 14 5.47 3.62 8.71
N THR A 15 6.75 3.79 9.05
CA THR A 15 7.34 3.28 10.29
C THR A 15 6.65 3.84 11.54
N ALA A 16 6.44 5.15 11.61
CA ALA A 16 5.75 5.77 12.75
C ALA A 16 4.29 5.28 12.88
N TRP A 17 3.62 5.03 11.75
CA TRP A 17 2.26 4.50 11.73
C TRP A 17 2.19 3.06 12.21
N LEU A 18 3.14 2.20 11.79
CA LEU A 18 3.26 0.83 12.27
C LEU A 18 3.51 0.78 13.79
N GLU A 19 4.43 1.61 14.28
CA GLU A 19 4.72 1.71 15.72
C GLU A 19 3.50 2.15 16.52
N LYS A 20 2.79 3.18 16.05
CA LYS A 20 1.55 3.67 16.68
C LYS A 20 0.50 2.57 16.84
N HIS A 21 0.35 1.70 15.84
CA HIS A 21 -0.68 0.66 15.82
C HIS A 21 -0.20 -0.72 16.32
N GLY A 22 1.09 -0.89 16.58
CA GLY A 22 1.66 -2.15 17.07
C GLY A 22 1.60 -3.30 16.06
N VAL A 23 1.73 -2.98 14.77
CA VAL A 23 1.68 -3.92 13.63
C VAL A 23 3.00 -3.93 12.87
N VAL A 24 3.20 -4.92 12.00
CA VAL A 24 4.42 -5.10 11.19
C VAL A 24 4.19 -4.74 9.72
N ALA A 25 5.24 -4.70 8.91
CA ALA A 25 5.18 -4.07 7.58
C ALA A 25 4.25 -4.81 6.60
N ASP A 26 4.05 -6.11 6.79
CA ASP A 26 3.07 -6.90 6.03
C ASP A 26 1.64 -6.35 6.16
N GLU A 27 1.27 -5.73 7.29
CA GLU A 27 -0.05 -5.12 7.49
C GLU A 27 -0.38 -4.08 6.40
N ILE A 28 0.60 -3.31 5.95
CA ILE A 28 0.40 -2.33 4.86
C ILE A 28 0.07 -3.05 3.55
N ALA A 29 0.71 -4.19 3.27
CA ALA A 29 0.45 -4.99 2.09
C ALA A 29 -0.89 -5.75 2.19
N LEU A 30 -1.25 -6.23 3.37
CA LEU A 30 -2.54 -6.90 3.63
C LEU A 30 -3.72 -5.93 3.48
N ASP A 31 -3.61 -4.72 4.03
CA ASP A 31 -4.64 -3.68 3.86
C ASP A 31 -4.78 -3.26 2.39
N PHE A 32 -3.65 -3.17 1.67
CA PHE A 32 -3.64 -2.97 0.23
C PHE A 32 -4.33 -4.13 -0.52
N ASP A 33 -3.99 -5.39 -0.26
CA ASP A 33 -4.60 -6.57 -0.90
C ASP A 33 -6.12 -6.59 -0.69
N HIS A 34 -6.56 -6.29 0.54
CA HIS A 34 -7.99 -6.17 0.84
C HIS A 34 -8.67 -5.11 -0.03
N ALA A 35 -8.08 -3.91 -0.12
CA ALA A 35 -8.62 -2.83 -0.96
C ALA A 35 -8.55 -3.17 -2.45
N PHE A 36 -7.48 -3.84 -2.90
CA PHE A 36 -7.25 -4.22 -4.29
C PHE A 36 -8.31 -5.18 -4.81
N ARG A 37 -8.74 -6.14 -3.98
CA ARG A 37 -9.83 -7.08 -4.32
C ARG A 37 -11.16 -6.40 -4.64
N MET A 38 -11.35 -5.15 -4.20
CA MET A 38 -12.52 -4.34 -4.50
C MET A 38 -12.35 -3.42 -5.72
N ALA A 39 -11.14 -3.30 -6.27
CA ALA A 39 -10.79 -2.26 -7.25
C ALA A 39 -11.62 -2.33 -8.54
N GLU A 40 -11.83 -3.53 -9.10
CA GLU A 40 -12.66 -3.70 -10.31
C GLU A 40 -14.09 -3.22 -10.08
N ARG A 41 -14.68 -3.61 -8.94
CA ARG A 41 -16.03 -3.17 -8.56
C ARG A 41 -16.10 -1.65 -8.37
N LEU A 42 -15.09 -1.05 -7.74
CA LEU A 42 -15.03 0.42 -7.59
C LEU A 42 -14.92 1.14 -8.94
N VAL A 43 -14.27 0.53 -9.94
CA VAL A 43 -14.26 1.07 -11.31
C VAL A 43 -15.63 0.95 -11.97
N GLU A 44 -16.33 -0.17 -11.81
CA GLU A 44 -17.69 -0.36 -12.31
C GLU A 44 -18.68 0.63 -11.69
N GLU A 45 -18.53 0.92 -10.40
CA GLU A 45 -19.33 1.89 -9.65
C GLU A 45 -18.92 3.36 -9.91
N GLY A 46 -17.85 3.59 -10.68
CA GLY A 46 -17.36 4.94 -11.00
C GLY A 46 -16.66 5.66 -9.84
N LEU A 47 -16.33 4.94 -8.77
CA LEU A 47 -15.65 5.43 -7.57
C LEU A 47 -14.12 5.39 -7.69
N LEU A 48 -13.60 4.69 -8.70
CA LEU A 48 -12.19 4.63 -9.04
C LEU A 48 -12.02 4.80 -10.55
N ARG A 49 -11.07 5.62 -11.01
CA ARG A 49 -10.83 5.75 -12.46
C ARG A 49 -10.23 4.45 -12.98
N ARG A 50 -10.74 3.97 -14.13
CA ARG A 50 -10.23 2.76 -14.81
C ARG A 50 -8.72 2.77 -15.04
N GLY A 51 -8.14 3.97 -15.25
CA GLY A 51 -6.70 4.16 -15.41
C GLY A 51 -5.86 3.82 -14.18
N ALA A 52 -6.46 3.63 -13.00
CA ALA A 52 -5.76 3.20 -11.78
C ALA A 52 -5.44 1.71 -11.76
N LEU A 53 -6.23 0.87 -12.43
CA LEU A 53 -6.07 -0.60 -12.35
C LEU A 53 -4.68 -1.12 -12.75
N PRO A 54 -4.00 -0.61 -13.81
CA PRO A 54 -2.66 -1.07 -14.15
C PRO A 54 -1.65 -0.86 -13.02
N ASP A 55 -1.68 0.29 -12.35
CA ASP A 55 -0.76 0.61 -11.26
C ASP A 55 -1.06 -0.24 -10.02
N LEU A 56 -2.35 -0.45 -9.71
CA LEU A 56 -2.76 -1.33 -8.60
C LEU A 56 -2.31 -2.78 -8.83
N ARG A 57 -2.47 -3.31 -10.05
CA ARG A 57 -1.98 -4.66 -10.39
C ARG A 57 -0.46 -4.77 -10.30
N MET A 58 0.26 -3.70 -10.63
CA MET A 58 1.72 -3.68 -10.51
C MET A 58 2.16 -3.71 -9.04
N ILE A 59 1.48 -2.97 -8.15
CA ILE A 59 1.72 -3.04 -6.70
C ILE A 59 1.48 -4.48 -6.20
N ASP A 60 0.35 -5.08 -6.55
CA ASP A 60 0.02 -6.46 -6.19
C ASP A 60 1.11 -7.45 -6.65
N SER A 61 1.58 -7.31 -7.88
CA SER A 61 2.65 -8.14 -8.44
C SER A 61 3.99 -7.99 -7.69
N ILE A 62 4.31 -6.79 -7.22
CA ILE A 62 5.52 -6.54 -6.40
C ILE A 62 5.42 -7.28 -5.07
N PHE A 63 4.27 -7.20 -4.38
CA PHE A 63 4.08 -7.88 -3.10
C PHE A 63 4.01 -9.41 -3.24
N ASP A 64 3.44 -9.91 -4.34
CA ASP A 64 3.50 -11.35 -4.66
C ASP A 64 4.96 -11.81 -4.90
N GLU A 65 5.77 -11.04 -5.64
CA GLU A 65 7.19 -11.34 -5.81
C GLU A 65 7.96 -11.33 -4.48
N MET A 66 7.70 -10.36 -3.61
CA MET A 66 8.27 -10.29 -2.26
C MET A 66 7.86 -11.47 -1.37
N THR A 67 6.66 -12.02 -1.57
CA THR A 67 6.17 -13.19 -0.83
C THR A 67 6.83 -14.48 -1.32
N ARG A 68 7.07 -14.58 -2.64
CA ARG A 68 7.76 -15.73 -3.27
C ARG A 68 9.26 -15.76 -2.98
N ASP A 69 9.85 -14.60 -2.74
CA ASP A 69 11.20 -14.47 -2.20
C ASP A 69 11.15 -14.87 -0.71
N GLU A 70 11.59 -16.09 -0.37
CA GLU A 70 11.53 -16.66 0.98
C GLU A 70 12.35 -15.88 2.03
N SER A 71 12.96 -14.75 1.65
CA SER A 71 13.67 -13.84 2.54
C SER A 71 12.70 -13.11 3.48
N PRO A 72 12.69 -13.43 4.78
CA PRO A 72 11.81 -12.76 5.75
C PRO A 72 12.17 -11.27 5.94
N ASP A 73 13.38 -10.86 5.53
CA ASP A 73 13.90 -9.51 5.75
C ASP A 73 13.10 -8.44 5.00
N ARG A 74 12.42 -8.81 3.90
CA ARG A 74 11.65 -7.90 3.05
C ARG A 74 10.37 -7.36 3.71
N TRP A 75 9.92 -8.03 4.77
CA TRP A 75 8.73 -7.68 5.55
C TRP A 75 9.05 -7.02 6.90
N THR A 76 10.31 -6.63 7.10
CA THR A 76 10.75 -5.92 8.30
C THR A 76 10.48 -4.41 8.20
N THR A 77 10.40 -3.73 9.33
CA THR A 77 10.36 -2.26 9.38
C THR A 77 11.58 -1.61 8.69
N ALA A 78 12.74 -2.26 8.75
CA ALA A 78 13.95 -1.76 8.08
C ALA A 78 13.81 -1.78 6.55
N ALA A 79 13.16 -2.83 6.01
CA ALA A 79 12.92 -2.95 4.57
C ALA A 79 12.02 -1.85 3.99
N LEU A 80 11.15 -1.23 4.78
CA LEU A 80 10.39 -0.05 4.32
C LEU A 80 11.30 1.08 3.82
N ILE A 81 12.52 1.17 4.37
CA ILE A 81 13.49 2.20 4.00
C ILE A 81 14.37 1.72 2.84
N SER A 82 14.85 0.49 2.87
CA SER A 82 15.92 0.02 1.98
C SER A 82 15.47 -0.88 0.83
N ASP A 83 14.31 -1.54 0.92
CA ASP A 83 13.84 -2.45 -0.12
C ASP A 83 13.28 -1.68 -1.31
N VAL A 84 13.75 -2.04 -2.50
CA VAL A 84 13.34 -1.40 -3.76
C VAL A 84 11.87 -1.67 -4.10
N GLY A 85 11.32 -2.83 -3.70
CA GLY A 85 9.92 -3.19 -3.88
C GLY A 85 8.99 -2.25 -3.12
N TRP A 86 9.28 -2.01 -1.83
CA TRP A 86 8.56 -1.00 -1.04
C TRP A 86 8.64 0.39 -1.66
N GLY A 87 9.81 0.79 -2.17
CA GLY A 87 10.00 2.07 -2.87
C GLY A 87 9.14 2.19 -4.14
N HIS A 88 9.09 1.14 -4.97
CA HIS A 88 8.29 1.09 -6.19
C HIS A 88 6.78 1.09 -5.89
N ALA A 89 6.34 0.27 -4.94
CA ALA A 89 4.95 0.20 -4.53
C ALA A 89 4.43 1.56 -4.04
N ARG A 90 5.24 2.26 -3.23
CA ARG A 90 4.95 3.62 -2.74
C ARG A 90 4.79 4.62 -3.89
N GLY A 91 5.70 4.58 -4.87
CA GLY A 91 5.63 5.47 -6.04
C GLY A 91 4.38 5.24 -6.91
N LEU A 92 4.00 3.98 -7.12
CA LEU A 92 2.77 3.62 -7.84
C LEU A 92 1.52 4.08 -7.06
N ALA A 93 1.50 3.88 -5.74
CA ALA A 93 0.40 4.34 -4.91
C ALA A 93 0.24 5.87 -4.97
N GLN A 94 1.34 6.63 -4.97
CA GLN A 94 1.33 8.08 -5.16
C GLN A 94 0.73 8.48 -6.52
N GLN A 95 1.09 7.77 -7.59
CA GLN A 95 0.53 8.02 -8.92
C GLN A 95 -0.98 7.76 -8.97
N VAL A 96 -1.46 6.70 -8.31
CA VAL A 96 -2.89 6.43 -8.20
C VAL A 96 -3.60 7.53 -7.42
N LEU A 97 -3.09 7.93 -6.25
CA LEU A 97 -3.72 8.99 -5.45
C LEU A 97 -3.78 10.32 -6.20
N ALA A 98 -2.69 10.72 -6.86
CA ALA A 98 -2.64 11.91 -7.70
C ALA A 98 -3.65 11.82 -8.86
N ARG A 99 -3.75 10.64 -9.48
CA ARG A 99 -4.75 10.39 -10.53
C ARG A 99 -6.17 10.48 -9.99
N GLU A 100 -6.45 10.07 -8.77
CA GLU A 100 -7.79 10.18 -8.18
C GLU A 100 -8.08 11.58 -7.59
N GLY A 101 -7.08 12.47 -7.55
CA GLY A 101 -7.22 13.81 -6.96
C GLY A 101 -7.30 13.78 -5.43
N VAL A 102 -6.67 12.78 -4.81
CA VAL A 102 -6.62 12.63 -3.36
C VAL A 102 -5.28 13.16 -2.83
N GLU A 103 -5.36 14.19 -1.98
CA GLU A 103 -4.21 14.72 -1.26
C GLU A 103 -3.90 13.86 -0.04
N ALA A 104 -2.69 13.30 0.03
CA ALA A 104 -2.23 12.55 1.19
C ALA A 104 -1.79 13.55 2.30
N SER A 105 -2.72 13.93 3.19
CA SER A 105 -2.40 14.90 4.26
C SER A 105 -2.21 14.27 5.65
N VAL A 106 -2.88 13.16 5.97
CA VAL A 106 -2.77 12.44 7.24
C VAL A 106 -2.98 10.94 7.02
N LEU A 107 -2.17 10.10 7.68
CA LEU A 107 -2.36 8.65 7.64
C LEU A 107 -3.61 8.26 8.45
N PRO A 108 -4.49 7.41 7.90
CA PRO A 108 -5.72 6.98 8.58
C PRO A 108 -5.41 6.17 9.84
N ASP A 109 -6.33 6.19 10.80
CA ASP A 109 -6.35 5.19 11.89
C ASP A 109 -6.89 3.86 11.34
N ILE A 110 -6.41 2.74 11.86
CA ILE A 110 -6.92 1.41 11.49
C ILE A 110 -7.54 0.66 12.67
N CYS A 111 -8.46 -0.23 12.33
CA CYS A 111 -9.03 -1.20 13.24
C CYS A 111 -8.39 -2.57 12.97
N VAL A 112 -7.39 -2.95 13.77
CA VAL A 112 -6.77 -4.27 13.69
C VAL A 112 -7.75 -5.31 14.23
N ILE A 113 -8.32 -6.16 13.35
CA ILE A 113 -9.11 -7.32 13.79
C ILE A 113 -8.13 -8.46 14.05
N ARG A 114 -7.84 -8.71 15.34
CA ARG A 114 -6.97 -9.80 15.80
C ARG A 114 -7.73 -11.11 15.95
#